data_AF-A0A0J8DU14-F1
#
_entry.id   AF-A0A0J8DU14-F1
#
_cell.length_a   1.000
_cell.length_b   1.000
_cell.length_c   1.000
_cell.angle_alpha   90.00
_cell.angle_beta   90.00
_cell.angle_gamma   90.00
#
_symmetry.space_group_name_H-M   'P 1'
#
loop_
_entity.id
_entity.type
_entity.pdbx_description
1 polymer ?
#
loop_
_entity_poly.entity_id
_entity_poly.type
_entity_poly.pdbx_seq_one_letter_code
_entity_poly.pdbx_strand_id
1 'polypeptide(L)'
;MNEKGITAIGRQLPLARNLKKISINNDKETLQQANFTTFIEGIIDSNVTELQLCDNGIPDLEAAEIGRLLAQSKLESLSLDGNGLGVWAARAISDYLSQPGARLQTLKLSRNRLISNDESTK
;
A
#
# COMPACT_ATOMS: atom_id res chain seq x y z
N MET A 1 2.79 -23.69 9.79
CA MET A 1 2.37 -22.27 9.73
C MET A 1 2.30 -21.92 8.26
N ASN A 2 1.10 -21.76 7.70
CA ASN A 2 0.95 -21.50 6.27
C ASN A 2 1.48 -20.08 5.99
N GLU A 3 2.55 -19.99 5.20
CA GLU A 3 3.00 -18.72 4.67
C GLU A 3 1.84 -18.06 3.93
N LYS A 4 1.48 -16.83 4.32
CA LYS A 4 0.41 -16.10 3.65
C LYS A 4 0.84 -15.84 2.21
N GLY A 5 -0.07 -16.01 1.25
CA GLY A 5 0.25 -15.93 -0.17
C GLY A 5 0.98 -14.64 -0.57
N ILE A 6 0.65 -13.52 0.07
CA ILE A 6 1.30 -12.24 -0.20
C ILE A 6 2.77 -12.18 0.26
N THR A 7 3.13 -12.88 1.34
CA THR A 7 4.53 -13.00 1.80
C THR A 7 5.36 -13.78 0.77
N ALA A 8 4.81 -14.88 0.25
CA ALA A 8 5.46 -15.68 -0.78
C ALA A 8 5.66 -14.88 -2.07
N ILE A 9 4.64 -14.11 -2.48
CA ILE A 9 4.76 -13.19 -3.62
C ILE A 9 5.89 -12.18 -3.38
N GLY A 10 5.90 -11.51 -2.22
CA GLY A 10 6.92 -10.53 -1.84
C GLY A 10 8.34 -11.02 -2.05
N ARG A 11 8.66 -12.24 -1.58
CA ARG A 11 9.99 -12.86 -1.73
C ARG A 11 10.42 -13.05 -3.20
N GLN A 12 9.47 -13.22 -4.12
CA GLN A 12 9.77 -13.49 -5.53
C GLN A 12 9.78 -12.23 -6.40
N LEU A 13 9.21 -11.12 -5.93
CA LEU A 13 9.16 -9.86 -6.69
C LEU A 13 10.53 -9.34 -7.19
N PRO A 14 11.63 -9.42 -6.41
CA PRO A 14 12.94 -8.97 -6.89
C PRO A 14 13.46 -9.77 -8.09
N LEU A 15 13.01 -11.02 -8.24
CA LEU A 15 13.38 -11.91 -9.35
C LEU A 15 12.52 -11.68 -10.59
N ALA A 16 11.32 -11.11 -10.43
CA ALA A 16 10.37 -10.86 -11.51
C ALA A 16 10.75 -9.62 -12.35
N ARG A 17 11.86 -9.71 -13.10
CA ARG A 17 12.48 -8.56 -13.80
C ARG A 17 11.57 -7.82 -14.79
N ASN A 18 10.57 -8.51 -15.34
CA ASN A 18 9.63 -7.95 -16.32
C ASN A 18 8.30 -7.50 -15.71
N LEU A 19 8.05 -7.78 -14.43
CA LEU A 19 6.78 -7.45 -13.80
C LEU A 19 6.71 -5.95 -13.50
N LYS A 20 5.66 -5.30 -14.00
CA LYS A 20 5.42 -3.85 -13.83
C LYS A 20 4.22 -3.52 -12.97
N LYS A 21 3.23 -4.41 -12.96
CA LYS A 21 1.95 -4.18 -12.32
C LYS A 21 1.59 -5.35 -11.44
N ILE A 22 1.15 -5.05 -10.23
CA ILE A 22 0.50 -6.00 -9.33
C ILE A 22 -0.91 -5.48 -9.05
N SER A 23 -1.90 -6.35 -9.23
CA SER A 23 -3.29 -6.09 -8.88
C SER A 23 -3.81 -7.26 -8.09
N ILE A 24 -4.09 -7.04 -6.81
CA ILE A 24 -4.73 -8.01 -5.93
C ILE A 24 -5.94 -7.28 -5.36
N ASN A 25 -7.13 -7.51 -5.91
CA ASN A 25 -8.35 -6.80 -5.51
C ASN A 25 -9.40 -7.81 -5.07
N ASN A 26 -10.27 -7.41 -4.13
CA ASN A 26 -11.33 -8.26 -3.58
C ASN A 26 -10.83 -9.55 -2.92
N ASP A 27 -9.63 -9.53 -2.33
CA ASP A 27 -9.01 -10.64 -1.59
C ASP A 27 -8.95 -10.34 -0.09
N LYS A 28 -10.08 -9.88 0.45
CA LYS A 28 -10.17 -9.41 1.83
C LYS A 28 -9.82 -10.49 2.86
N GLU A 29 -10.25 -11.73 2.63
CA GLU A 29 -10.00 -12.84 3.55
C GLU A 29 -8.50 -13.10 3.74
N THR A 30 -7.72 -12.94 2.68
CA THR A 30 -6.26 -13.10 2.72
C THR A 30 -5.57 -11.86 3.27
N LEU A 31 -5.98 -10.67 2.81
CA LEU A 31 -5.21 -9.43 3.03
C LEU A 31 -5.58 -8.65 4.29
N GLN A 32 -6.80 -8.79 4.81
CA GLN A 32 -7.19 -8.14 6.06
C GLN A 32 -6.33 -8.61 7.26
N GLN A 33 -5.86 -9.86 7.20
CA GLN A 33 -5.01 -10.44 8.23
C GLN A 33 -3.53 -10.44 7.83
N ALA A 34 -3.17 -10.02 6.62
CA ALA A 34 -1.80 -10.10 6.14
C ALA A 34 -0.91 -9.07 6.84
N ASN A 35 0.37 -9.43 6.98
CA ASN A 35 1.43 -8.48 7.25
C ASN A 35 2.09 -8.13 5.91
N PHE A 36 2.22 -6.83 5.64
CA PHE A 36 2.69 -6.36 4.33
C PHE A 36 4.21 -6.15 4.25
N THR A 37 4.97 -6.28 5.34
CA THR A 37 6.41 -5.94 5.38
C THR A 37 7.20 -6.61 4.27
N THR A 38 7.19 -7.95 4.21
CA THR A 38 7.93 -8.70 3.16
C THR A 38 7.42 -8.40 1.75
N PHE A 39 6.13 -8.12 1.60
CA PHE A 39 5.57 -7.77 0.29
C PHE A 39 6.04 -6.41 -0.19
N ILE A 40 6.08 -5.42 0.71
CA ILE A 40 6.55 -4.07 0.41
C ILE A 40 8.05 -4.07 0.13
N GLU A 41 8.86 -4.78 0.94
CA GLU A 41 10.29 -4.99 0.69
C GLU A 41 10.52 -5.58 -0.72
N GLY A 42 9.74 -6.61 -1.07
CA GLY A 42 9.75 -7.19 -2.41
C GLY A 42 9.43 -6.18 -3.51
N ILE A 43 8.46 -5.28 -3.30
CA ILE A 43 8.12 -4.21 -4.25
C ILE A 43 9.28 -3.23 -4.41
N ILE A 44 9.90 -2.80 -3.31
CA ILE A 44 11.05 -1.88 -3.31
C ILE A 44 12.18 -2.41 -4.19
N ASP A 45 12.51 -3.69 -4.03
CA ASP A 45 13.60 -4.35 -4.75
C ASP A 45 13.22 -4.82 -6.17
N SER A 46 11.98 -4.56 -6.61
CA SER A 46 11.46 -4.98 -7.92
C SER A 46 11.50 -3.88 -8.99
N ASN A 47 10.88 -4.19 -10.13
CA ASN A 47 10.64 -3.25 -11.24
C ASN A 47 9.17 -2.80 -11.33
N VAL A 48 8.36 -3.10 -10.30
CA VAL A 48 6.93 -2.75 -10.24
C VAL A 48 6.77 -1.24 -10.11
N THR A 49 5.91 -0.68 -10.96
CA THR A 49 5.56 0.74 -11.01
C THR A 49 4.08 0.99 -10.71
N GLU A 50 3.24 -0.05 -10.76
CA GLU A 50 1.81 0.04 -10.47
C GLU A 50 1.38 -0.99 -9.42
N LEU A 51 0.76 -0.52 -8.34
CA LEU A 51 0.18 -1.35 -7.29
C LEU A 51 -1.31 -1.04 -7.10
N GLN A 52 -2.14 -2.08 -7.22
CA GLN A 52 -3.58 -2.01 -6.96
C GLN A 52 -3.95 -3.03 -5.89
N LEU A 53 -4.51 -2.54 -4.78
CA LEU A 53 -4.95 -3.33 -3.64
C LEU A 53 -6.38 -2.96 -3.23
N CYS A 54 -7.30 -2.88 -4.20
CA CYS A 54 -8.65 -2.38 -3.98
C CYS A 54 -9.55 -3.39 -3.25
N ASP A 55 -10.45 -2.89 -2.40
CA ASP A 55 -11.52 -3.66 -1.76
C ASP A 55 -11.01 -4.86 -0.95
N ASN A 56 -9.86 -4.72 -0.29
CA ASN A 56 -9.20 -5.79 0.48
C ASN A 56 -9.32 -5.64 2.00
N GLY A 57 -9.93 -4.56 2.49
CA GLY A 57 -10.03 -4.28 3.92
C GLY A 57 -8.67 -4.22 4.63
N ILE A 58 -7.64 -3.69 3.96
CA ILE A 58 -6.30 -3.53 4.53
C ILE A 58 -6.40 -2.66 5.80
N PRO A 59 -5.87 -3.13 6.95
CA PRO A 59 -5.87 -2.34 8.18
C PRO A 59 -5.16 -1.00 8.02
N ASP A 60 -5.65 0.04 8.69
CA ASP A 60 -5.10 1.40 8.61
C ASP A 60 -3.59 1.45 8.91
N LEU A 61 -3.13 0.64 9.87
CA LEU A 61 -1.72 0.52 10.24
C LEU A 61 -0.85 -0.07 9.12
N GLU A 62 -1.33 -1.13 8.45
CA GLU A 62 -0.61 -1.77 7.34
C GLU A 62 -0.59 -0.86 6.10
N ALA A 63 -1.69 -0.15 5.83
CA ALA A 63 -1.72 0.86 4.77
C ALA A 63 -0.80 2.07 5.06
N ALA A 64 -0.66 2.45 6.33
CA ALA A 64 0.32 3.46 6.74
C ALA A 64 1.76 2.98 6.50
N GLU A 65 2.05 1.69 6.70
CA GLU A 65 3.35 1.10 6.38
C GLU A 65 3.63 1.12 4.88
N ILE A 66 2.63 0.77 4.05
CA ILE A 66 2.71 0.95 2.60
C ILE A 66 3.12 2.40 2.30
N GLY A 67 2.39 3.38 2.84
CA GLY A 67 2.67 4.81 2.65
C GLY A 67 4.08 5.24 3.04
N ARG A 68 4.57 4.80 4.21
CA ARG A 68 5.93 5.13 4.71
C ARG A 68 7.03 4.62 3.79
N LEU A 69 6.83 3.43 3.23
CA LEU A 69 7.84 2.74 2.43
C LEU A 69 7.75 3.08 0.93
N LEU A 70 6.73 3.83 0.49
CA LEU A 70 6.60 4.30 -0.89
C LEU A 70 7.82 5.08 -1.38
N ALA A 71 8.46 5.86 -0.51
CA ALA A 71 9.64 6.66 -0.83
C ALA A 71 10.82 5.84 -1.37
N GLN A 72 10.88 4.56 -0.99
CA GLN A 72 11.94 3.65 -1.42
C GLN A 72 11.56 2.88 -2.69
N SER A 73 10.29 2.91 -3.08
CA SER A 73 9.77 2.18 -4.22
C SER A 73 9.93 2.93 -5.55
N LYS A 74 9.72 2.21 -6.66
CA LYS A 74 9.61 2.78 -8.00
C LYS A 74 8.15 3.03 -8.41
N LEU A 75 7.22 3.03 -7.46
CA LEU A 75 5.80 3.17 -7.77
C LEU A 75 5.48 4.56 -8.33
N GLU A 76 4.74 4.55 -9.43
CA GLU A 76 4.17 5.71 -10.10
C GLU A 76 2.64 5.71 -9.99
N SER A 77 2.02 4.55 -9.71
CA SER A 77 0.58 4.41 -9.52
C SER A 77 0.26 3.55 -8.30
N LEU A 78 -0.55 4.10 -7.39
CA LEU A 78 -1.06 3.39 -6.22
C LEU A 78 -2.58 3.51 -6.16
N SER A 79 -3.27 2.38 -5.98
CA SER A 79 -4.69 2.34 -5.67
C SER A 79 -4.95 1.52 -4.42
N LEU A 80 -5.53 2.18 -3.42
CA LEU A 80 -5.99 1.58 -2.16
C LEU A 80 -7.51 1.81 -1.99
N ASP A 81 -8.26 1.87 -3.08
CA ASP A 81 -9.70 2.12 -3.04
C ASP A 81 -10.41 1.08 -2.18
N GLY A 82 -11.40 1.47 -1.39
CA GLY A 82 -12.27 0.52 -0.69
C GLY A 82 -11.61 -0.28 0.45
N ASN A 83 -10.52 0.22 1.05
CA ASN A 83 -9.87 -0.44 2.18
C ASN A 83 -10.36 0.05 3.55
N GLY A 84 -11.17 1.11 3.59
CA GLY A 84 -11.66 1.69 4.84
C GLY A 84 -10.57 2.41 5.65
N LEU A 85 -9.53 2.91 4.94
CA LEU A 85 -8.37 3.61 5.50
C LEU A 85 -8.78 4.81 6.37
N GLY A 86 -8.00 5.08 7.41
CA GLY A 86 -8.22 6.12 8.40
C GLY A 86 -7.08 7.14 8.47
N VAL A 87 -6.92 7.76 9.64
CA VAL A 87 -6.00 8.89 9.84
C VAL A 87 -4.52 8.49 9.72
N TRP A 88 -4.15 7.25 10.07
CA TRP A 88 -2.74 6.85 10.03
C TRP A 88 -2.27 6.65 8.59
N ALA A 89 -3.05 5.97 7.76
CA ALA A 89 -2.73 5.85 6.34
C ALA A 89 -2.76 7.21 5.65
N ALA A 90 -3.75 8.07 5.96
CA ALA A 90 -3.81 9.43 5.42
C ALA A 90 -2.56 10.24 5.74
N ARG A 91 -2.09 10.21 6.99
CA ARG A 91 -0.89 10.92 7.43
C ARG A 91 0.36 10.37 6.76
N ALA A 92 0.54 9.05 6.72
CA ALA A 92 1.72 8.44 6.09
C ALA A 92 1.80 8.75 4.58
N ILE A 93 0.67 8.72 3.88
CA ILE A 93 0.59 9.10 2.47
C ILE A 93 0.89 10.60 2.30
N SER A 94 0.34 11.47 3.16
CA SER A 94 0.63 12.90 3.16
C SER A 94 2.13 13.19 3.39
N ASP A 95 2.73 12.51 4.37
CA ASP A 95 4.15 12.64 4.68
C ASP A 95 5.01 12.21 3.48
N TYR A 96 4.67 11.12 2.80
CA TYR A 96 5.31 10.71 1.55
C TYR A 96 5.17 11.77 0.44
N LEU A 97 3.95 12.26 0.19
CA LEU A 97 3.68 13.24 -0.87
C LEU A 97 4.40 14.57 -0.64
N SER A 98 4.72 14.90 0.62
CA SER A 98 5.48 16.11 0.97
C SER A 98 6.98 16.01 0.61
N GLN A 99 7.48 14.81 0.32
CA GLN A 99 8.89 14.59 0.04
C GLN A 99 9.25 15.03 -1.39
N PRO A 100 10.39 15.72 -1.60
CA PRO A 100 10.86 16.07 -2.94
C PRO A 100 11.08 14.86 -3.87
N GLY A 101 11.27 13.67 -3.30
CA GLY A 101 11.46 12.41 -4.02
C GLY A 101 10.18 11.63 -4.32
N ALA A 102 9.00 12.18 -4.01
CA ALA A 102 7.73 11.52 -4.33
C ALA A 102 7.57 11.37 -5.86
N ARG A 103 7.23 10.15 -6.30
CA ARG A 103 7.15 9.76 -7.72
C ARG A 103 5.76 9.36 -8.19
N LEU A 104 4.79 9.22 -7.27
CA LEU A 104 3.43 8.89 -7.63
C LEU A 104 2.85 9.94 -8.60
N GLN A 105 2.42 9.46 -9.76
CA GLN A 105 1.66 10.21 -10.76
C GLN A 105 0.16 9.95 -10.63
N THR A 106 -0.22 8.80 -10.07
CA THR A 106 -1.62 8.42 -9.83
C THR A 106 -1.80 7.88 -8.42
N LEU A 107 -2.74 8.46 -7.69
CA LEU A 107 -3.15 8.00 -6.36
C LEU A 107 -4.67 7.88 -6.33
N LYS A 108 -5.19 6.68 -6.04
CA LYS A 108 -6.62 6.40 -5.91
C LYS A 108 -6.94 5.93 -4.50
N LEU A 109 -7.80 6.69 -3.81
CA LEU A 109 -8.22 6.45 -2.43
C LEU A 109 -9.76 6.50 -2.26
N SER A 110 -10.52 6.31 -3.33
CA SER A 110 -11.98 6.30 -3.29
C SER A 110 -12.52 5.24 -2.33
N ARG A 111 -13.70 5.48 -1.74
CA ARG A 111 -14.34 4.53 -0.81
C ARG A 111 -13.50 4.21 0.44
N ASN A 112 -12.71 5.18 0.92
CA ASN A 112 -12.01 5.13 2.21
C ASN A 112 -12.63 6.12 3.22
N ARG A 113 -12.19 6.06 4.48
CA ARG A 113 -12.66 6.92 5.58
C ARG A 113 -11.52 7.82 6.05
N LEU A 114 -10.98 8.63 5.13
CA LEU A 114 -9.85 9.55 5.36
C LEU A 114 -10.27 10.77 6.18
N ILE A 115 -10.90 10.55 7.33
CA ILE A 115 -11.32 11.58 8.26
C ILE A 115 -10.21 11.82 9.28
N SER A 116 -9.87 13.08 9.52
CA SER A 116 -9.16 13.48 10.74
C SER A 116 -10.19 13.70 11.82
N ASN A 117 -10.22 12.86 12.85
CA ASN A 117 -10.92 13.20 14.09
C ASN A 117 -10.07 14.22 14.85
N ASP A 118 -9.98 15.44 14.31
CA ASP A 118 -9.41 16.55 15.05
C ASP A 118 -10.56 17.23 15.82
N GLU A 119 -10.99 16.59 16.91
CA GLU A 119 -11.84 17.23 17.92
C GLU A 119 -11.01 18.15 18.86
N SER A 120 -9.88 18.68 18.39
CA SER A 120 -9.07 19.65 19.15
C SER A 120 -9.35 21.11 18.76
N THR A 121 -10.57 21.41 18.31
CA THR A 121 -11.13 22.78 18.32
C THR A 121 -12.39 22.84 19.17
N LYS A 122 -12.19 22.83 20.50
CA LYS A 122 -13.06 23.51 21.48
C LYS A 122 -12.19 24.35 22.39
#